data_AF-A0A9P5X028-F1
#
_entry.id   AF-A0A9P5X028-F1
#
_cell.length_a   1.000
_cell.length_b   1.000
_cell.length_c   1.000
_cell.angle_alpha   90.00
_cell.angle_beta   90.00
_cell.angle_gamma   90.00
#
_symmetry.space_group_name_H-M   'P 1'
#
loop_
_entity.id
_entity.type
_entity.pdbx_description
1 polymer ?
#
loop_
_entity_poly.entity_id
_entity_poly.type
_entity_poly.pdbx_seq_one_letter_code
_entity_poly.pdbx_strand_id
1 'polypeptide(L)' 'RGRKKEAQVHLGELWQQMKNEHQEKLLRWEAETEKLASEGVPRKDWPQRPVRGRKPKLSDLICAEEQGADDDDDDD' A
#
# COMPACT_ATOMS: atom_id res chain seq x y z
N ARG A 1 -9.03 24.64 -6.35
CA ARG A 1 -7.70 24.27 -5.77
C ARG A 1 -7.78 23.32 -4.54
N GLY A 2 -8.96 22.86 -4.11
CA GLY A 2 -9.14 21.97 -2.93
C GLY A 2 -8.87 20.48 -3.22
N ARG A 3 -9.53 19.91 -4.23
CA ARG A 3 -9.52 18.45 -4.50
C ARG A 3 -8.15 17.80 -4.64
N LYS A 4 -7.18 18.46 -5.30
CA LYS A 4 -5.80 17.96 -5.42
C LYS A 4 -5.06 17.90 -4.07
N LYS A 5 -5.37 18.80 -3.14
CA LYS A 5 -4.79 18.79 -1.78
C LYS A 5 -5.42 17.68 -0.94
N GLU A 6 -6.73 17.48 -1.05
CA GLU A 6 -7.46 16.42 -0.35
C GLU A 6 -6.97 15.03 -0.78
N ALA A 7 -6.82 14.80 -2.10
CA ALA A 7 -6.25 13.57 -2.62
C ALA A 7 -4.79 13.33 -2.16
N GLN A 8 -3.99 14.38 -1.99
CA GLN A 8 -2.63 14.28 -1.46
C GLN A 8 -2.60 13.89 0.02
N VAL A 9 -3.48 14.47 0.83
CA VAL A 9 -3.62 14.12 2.25
C VAL A 9 -4.04 12.67 2.39
N HIS A 10 -5.09 12.26 1.67
CA HIS A 10 -5.60 10.90 1.71
C HIS A 10 -4.55 9.85 1.27
N LEU A 11 -3.77 10.16 0.23
CA LEU A 11 -2.66 9.30 -0.20
C LEU A 11 -1.57 9.19 0.88
N GLY A 12 -1.28 10.28 1.58
CA GLY A 12 -0.37 10.29 2.72
C GLY A 12 -0.84 9.36 3.84
N GLU A 13 -2.12 9.43 4.20
CA GLU A 13 -2.76 8.60 5.22
C GLU A 13 -2.75 7.12 4.83
N LEU A 14 -3.16 6.80 3.60
CA LEU A 14 -3.15 5.43 3.09
C LEU A 14 -1.72 4.86 3.07
N TRP A 15 -0.74 5.65 2.64
CA TRP A 15 0.65 5.24 2.68
C TRP A 15 1.17 5.02 4.11
N GLN A 16 0.74 5.85 5.05
CA GLN A 16 1.09 5.66 6.46
C GLN A 16 0.48 4.37 7.01
N GLN A 17 -0.78 4.08 6.70
CA GLN A 17 -1.44 2.85 7.10
C GLN A 17 -0.74 1.61 6.51
N MET A 18 -0.38 1.65 5.23
CA MET A 18 0.39 0.57 4.59
C MET A 18 1.76 0.35 5.24
N LYS A 19 2.43 1.41 5.72
CA LYS A 19 3.69 1.30 6.46
C LYS A 19 3.49 0.62 7.82
N ASN A 20 2.44 1.01 8.54
CA ASN A 20 2.14 0.46 9.86
C ASN A 20 1.81 -1.04 9.74
N GLU A 21 0.93 -1.41 8.81
CA GLU A 21 0.56 -2.81 8.58
C GLU A 21 1.77 -3.66 8.17
N HIS A 22 2.65 -3.11 7.32
CA HIS A 22 3.89 -3.79 6.95
C HIS A 22 4.83 -4.00 8.14
N GLN A 23 4.93 -3.02 9.06
CA GLN A 23 5.72 -3.18 10.28
C GLN A 23 5.13 -4.27 11.18
N GLU A 24 3.82 -4.32 11.36
CA GLU A 24 3.16 -5.37 12.14
C GLU A 24 3.40 -6.76 11.54
N LYS A 25 3.28 -6.89 10.21
CA LYS A 25 3.58 -8.12 9.49
C LYS A 25 5.05 -8.53 9.64
N LEU A 26 5.98 -7.57 9.57
CA LEU A 26 7.41 -7.83 9.77
C LEU A 26 7.70 -8.33 11.19
N LEU A 27 7.15 -7.67 12.22
CA LEU A 27 7.35 -8.07 13.60
C LEU A 27 6.80 -9.48 13.87
N ARG A 28 5.62 -9.79 13.34
CA ARG A 28 5.04 -11.14 13.43
C ARG A 28 5.92 -12.16 12.72
N TRP A 29 6.37 -11.85 11.51
CA TRP A 29 7.25 -12.74 10.74
C TRP A 29 8.58 -12.98 11.46
N GLU A 30 9.19 -11.94 12.02
CA GLU A 30 10.45 -12.04 12.76
C GLU A 30 10.30 -12.97 13.97
N ALA A 31 9.24 -12.78 14.77
CA ALA A 31 8.94 -13.65 15.91
C ALA A 31 8.68 -15.11 15.49
N GLU A 32 7.98 -15.33 14.38
CA GLU A 32 7.75 -16.68 13.83
C GLU A 32 9.06 -17.32 13.36
N THR A 33 9.91 -16.58 12.66
CA THR A 33 11.21 -17.08 12.21
C THR A 33 12.19 -17.34 13.35
N GLU A 34 12.15 -16.56 14.42
CA GLU A 34 12.96 -16.80 15.62
C GLU A 34 12.52 -18.08 16.34
N LYS A 35 11.21 -18.33 16.41
CA LYS A 35 10.66 -19.60 16.90
C LYS A 35 11.13 -20.77 16.04
N LEU A 36 10.98 -20.68 14.72
CA LEU A 36 11.42 -21.71 13.78
C LEU A 36 12.93 -21.96 13.85
N ALA A 37 13.73 -20.92 14.09
CA ALA A 37 15.16 -21.04 14.32
C ALA A 37 15.47 -21.84 15.59
N SER A 38 14.73 -21.57 16.67
CA SER A 38 14.87 -22.28 17.95
C SER A 38 14.43 -23.75 17.85
N GLU A 39 13.45 -24.04 16.99
CA GLU A 39 12.98 -25.39 16.67
C GLU A 39 13.92 -26.13 15.69
N GLY A 40 14.96 -25.46 15.17
CA GLY A 40 15.92 -26.06 14.23
C GLY A 40 15.37 -26.24 12.81
N VAL A 41 14.28 -25.55 12.45
CA VAL A 41 13.68 -25.64 11.12
C VAL A 41 14.62 -25.02 10.09
N PRO A 42 14.94 -25.72 8.99
CA PRO A 42 15.78 -25.17 7.93
C PRO A 42 15.18 -23.89 7.32
N ARG A 43 16.02 -22.89 7.04
CA ARG A 43 15.58 -21.58 6.50
C ARG A 43 14.81 -21.64 5.19
N LYS A 44 14.99 -22.71 4.40
CA LYS A 44 14.26 -22.94 3.15
C LYS A 44 12.75 -23.17 3.37
N ASP A 45 12.38 -23.65 4.56
CA ASP A 45 11.02 -23.97 4.95
C ASP A 45 10.37 -22.82 5.74
N TRP A 46 11.09 -21.70 5.92
CA TRP A 46 10.57 -20.54 6.62
C TRP A 46 9.57 -19.78 5.75
N PRO A 47 8.56 -19.13 6.38
CA PRO A 47 7.66 -18.23 5.67
C PRO A 47 8.46 -17.13 4.97
N GLN A 48 7.98 -16.69 3.81
CA GLN A 48 8.64 -15.59 3.11
C GLN A 48 8.50 -14.29 3.88
N ARG A 49 9.57 -13.49 3.87
CA ARG A 49 9.57 -12.17 4.49
C ARG A 49 8.49 -11.29 3.84
N PRO A 50 7.61 -10.64 4.63
CA PRO A 50 6.65 -9.68 4.11
C PRO A 50 7.35 -8.63 3.25
N VAL A 51 6.80 -8.37 2.05
CA VAL A 51 7.29 -7.33 1.15
C VAL A 51 6.38 -6.12 1.27
N ARG A 52 6.96 -4.92 1.40
CA ARG A 52 6.16 -3.69 1.40
C ARG A 52 5.69 -3.39 -0.02
N GLY A 53 4.41 -3.10 -0.17
CA GLY A 53 3.86 -2.55 -1.41
C GLY A 53 4.54 -1.23 -1.81
N ARG A 54 4.42 -0.86 -3.09
CA ARG A 54 4.88 0.45 -3.56
C ARG A 54 3.96 1.54 -3.03
N LYS A 55 4.51 2.73 -2.82
CA LYS A 55 3.70 3.91 -2.48
C LYS A 55 2.71 4.17 -3.62
N PRO A 56 1.40 4.28 -3.33
CA PRO A 56 0.41 4.65 -4.35
C PRO A 56 0.74 6.02 -4.94
N LYS A 57 0.45 6.23 -6.21
CA LYS A 57 0.64 7.52 -6.90
C LYS A 57 -0.67 8.28 -6.93
N LEU A 58 -0.59 9.61 -7.01
CA LEU A 58 -1.78 10.45 -7.16
C LEU A 58 -2.60 10.10 -8.40
N SER A 59 -1.92 9.72 -9.49
CA SER A 59 -2.56 9.24 -10.71
C SER A 59 -3.46 8.02 -10.47
N ASP A 60 -3.08 7.14 -9.55
CA ASP A 60 -3.82 5.91 -9.26
C ASP A 60 -5.15 6.20 -8.56
N LEU A 61 -5.24 7.31 -7.82
CA LEU A 61 -6.47 7.76 -7.17
C LEU A 61 -7.34 8.61 -8.10
N ILE A 62 -6.73 9.44 -8.95
CA ILE A 62 -7.46 10.35 -9.85
C ILE A 62 -8.10 9.59 -11.03
N CYS A 63 -7.41 8.59 -11.60
CA CYS A 63 -7.96 7.77 -12.69
C CYS A 63 -9.10 6.84 -12.26
N ALA A 64 -9.27 6.57 -10.97
CA ALA A 64 -10.40 5.78 -10.48
C ALA A 64 -11.73 6.58 -10.47
N GLU A 65 -11.66 7.90 -10.56
CA GLU A 65 -12.82 8.81 -10.51
C GLU A 65 -13.09 9.54 -11.84
N GLU A 66 -12.29 9.34 -12.88
CA GLU A 66 -12.48 9.91 -14.24
C GLU A 66 -13.31 9.01 -15.18
N GLN A 67 -14.32 8.30 -14.65
CA GLN A 67 -15.37 7.66 -15.47
C GLN A 67 -16.69 8.45 -15.46
N GLY A 68 -16.61 9.78 -15.32
CA GLY A 68 -17.81 10.62 -15.23
C GLY A 68 -17.54 12.10 -15.46
N ALA A 69 -17.07 12.46 -16.65
CA ALA A 69 -17.32 13.78 -17.23
C ALA A 69 -17.22 13.63 -18.75
N ASP A 70 -18.37 13.23 -19.30
CA ASP A 70 -18.88 13.47 -20.65
C ASP A 70 -17.96 14.31 -21.57
N ASP A 71 -17.53 13.65 -22.63
CA ASP A 71 -17.20 14.25 -23.91
C ASP A 71 -18.53 14.80 -24.48
N ASP A 72 -18.79 16.09 -24.33
CA ASP A 72 -19.82 16.77 -25.12
C ASP A 72 -19.23 18.10 -25.64
N ASP A 73 -18.87 18.00 -26.91
CA ASP A 73 -18.62 19.05 -27.88
C ASP A 73 -19.90 19.89 -28.05
N ASP A 74 -19.86 21.22 -27.86
CA ASP A 74 -20.76 22.10 -28.62
C ASP A 74 -20.17 23.51 -28.81
N ASP A 75 -20.27 23.90 -30.07
CA ASP A 75 -19.81 25.04 -30.84
C ASP A 75 -20.65 26.31 -30.53
N ASP A 76 -20.01 27.46 -30.22
CA ASP A 76 -20.36 28.83 -30.69
C ASP A 76 -19.29 29.87 -30.23
#